data_AF-A0A963N2K2-F1
#
_entry.id   AF-A0A963N2K2-F1
#
_cell.length_a   1.000
_cell.length_b   1.000
_cell.length_c   1.000
_cell.angle_alpha   90.00
_cell.angle_beta   90.00
_cell.angle_gamma   90.00
#
_symmetry.space_group_name_H-M   'P 1'
#
loop_
_entity.id
_entity.type
_entity.pdbx_description
1 polymer ?
#
loop_
_entity_poly.entity_id
_entity_poly.type
_entity_poly.pdbx_seq_one_letter_code
_entity_poly.pdbx_strand_id
1 'polypeptide(L)'
;MTALRTVFLLSLLALFALPAQAQDLTFSGCTDAAGRTVPTRLDAESPLLVTTLMENGRPTIVYNPRALPDLTDAARAFLYAHECARHNLGQARDARTEASAQAADCWGLATLQRSGMLRGDEAVSALQSSLAFTPQQWLRVPGPARGFALERCPTARVATPSNPRWNQCVHRCGDQLFHCGHSASCQRSYDACQAACPR
;
A
#
# COMPACT_ATOMS: atom_id res chain seq x y z
N MET A 1 -35.00 45.69 9.81
CA MET A 1 -33.56 45.38 9.60
C MET A 1 -33.16 44.00 10.14
N THR A 2 -34.05 43.00 10.07
CA THR A 2 -33.83 41.65 10.64
C THR A 2 -33.78 40.57 9.56
N ALA A 3 -34.46 40.75 8.42
CA ALA A 3 -34.45 39.79 7.31
C ALA A 3 -33.14 39.77 6.49
N LEU A 4 -32.39 40.87 6.48
CA LEU A 4 -31.13 40.98 5.72
C LEU A 4 -29.95 40.27 6.41
N ARG A 5 -30.06 40.01 7.73
CA ARG A 5 -29.03 39.32 8.52
C ARG A 5 -29.09 37.80 8.37
N THR A 6 -30.27 37.23 8.16
CA THR A 6 -30.47 35.77 8.05
C THR A 6 -30.01 35.22 6.69
N VAL A 7 -30.13 35.99 5.61
CA VAL A 7 -29.66 35.57 4.28
C VAL A 7 -28.13 35.46 4.24
N PHE A 8 -27.42 36.36 4.92
CA PHE A 8 -25.95 36.37 4.94
C PHE A 8 -25.34 35.16 5.68
N LEU A 9 -26.02 34.66 6.72
CA LEU A 9 -25.57 33.48 7.48
C LEU A 9 -25.74 32.16 6.70
N LEU A 10 -26.74 32.05 5.82
CA LEU A 10 -26.94 30.86 4.98
C LEU A 10 -25.95 30.80 3.81
N SER A 11 -25.49 31.95 3.31
CA SER A 11 -24.50 32.01 2.22
C SER A 11 -23.07 31.65 2.67
N LEU A 12 -22.74 31.81 3.95
CA LEU A 12 -21.41 31.50 4.49
C LEU A 12 -21.18 30.02 4.78
N LEU A 13 -22.23 29.20 4.95
CA LEU A 13 -22.11 27.76 5.17
C LEU A 13 -21.85 26.94 3.89
N ALA A 14 -22.12 27.50 2.71
CA ALA A 14 -21.88 26.82 1.44
C ALA A 14 -20.41 26.88 0.96
N LEU A 15 -19.59 27.74 1.57
CA LEU A 15 -18.19 27.99 1.14
C LEU A 15 -17.14 27.07 1.79
N PHE A 16 -17.54 26.15 2.68
CA PHE A 16 -16.63 25.20 3.35
C PHE A 16 -16.81 23.74 2.92
N ALA A 17 -17.53 23.48 1.83
CA ALA A 17 -17.47 22.17 1.17
C ALA A 17 -16.16 22.05 0.37
N LEU A 18 -15.02 21.98 1.07
CA LEU A 18 -13.77 21.55 0.46
C LEU A 18 -13.99 20.12 -0.04
N PRO A 19 -13.76 19.81 -1.33
CA PRO A 19 -13.78 18.44 -1.77
C PRO A 19 -12.71 17.70 -0.98
N ALA A 20 -13.11 16.69 -0.22
CA ALA A 20 -12.18 15.72 0.33
C ALA A 20 -11.52 15.02 -0.87
N GLN A 21 -10.37 15.53 -1.30
CA GLN A 21 -9.51 14.84 -2.24
C GLN A 21 -9.09 13.55 -1.54
N ALA A 22 -9.70 12.43 -1.93
CA ALA A 22 -9.18 11.13 -1.58
C ALA A 22 -7.74 11.09 -2.08
N GLN A 23 -6.78 10.96 -1.17
CA GLN A 23 -5.38 10.84 -1.56
C GLN A 23 -5.26 9.52 -2.31
N ASP A 24 -5.02 9.56 -3.62
CA ASP A 24 -4.77 8.35 -4.39
C ASP A 24 -3.47 7.72 -3.89
N LEU A 25 -3.62 6.69 -3.05
CA LEU A 25 -2.49 5.87 -2.58
C LEU A 25 -1.76 5.29 -3.78
N THR A 26 -0.55 5.78 -4.02
CA THR A 26 0.30 5.30 -5.10
C THR A 26 1.14 4.14 -4.59
N PHE A 27 0.71 2.94 -4.92
CA PHE A 27 1.44 1.74 -4.52
C PHE A 27 2.56 1.40 -5.51
N SER A 28 3.80 1.38 -5.02
CA SER A 28 4.99 1.05 -5.81
C SER A 28 6.06 0.38 -4.93
N GLY A 29 7.19 0.01 -5.52
CA GLY A 29 8.35 -0.52 -4.77
C GLY A 29 8.28 -1.99 -4.38
N CYS A 30 7.35 -2.77 -4.96
CA CYS A 30 7.32 -4.21 -4.72
C CYS A 30 8.46 -4.94 -5.44
N THR A 31 9.09 -5.91 -4.76
CA THR A 31 10.10 -6.79 -5.35
C THR A 31 9.80 -8.25 -5.05
N ASP A 32 10.14 -9.12 -6.00
CA ASP A 32 10.08 -10.57 -5.82
C ASP A 32 11.23 -11.09 -4.92
N ALA A 33 11.24 -12.39 -4.66
CA ALA A 33 12.28 -13.07 -3.86
C ALA A 33 13.70 -12.94 -4.44
N ALA A 34 13.83 -12.62 -5.74
CA ALA A 34 15.12 -12.37 -6.39
C ALA A 34 15.49 -10.87 -6.40
N GLY A 35 14.69 -10.02 -5.74
CA GLY A 35 14.90 -8.57 -5.70
C GLY A 35 14.49 -7.84 -6.98
N ARG A 36 13.80 -8.50 -7.91
CA ARG A 36 13.34 -7.88 -9.16
C ARG A 36 12.04 -7.14 -8.92
N THR A 37 11.92 -5.94 -9.49
CA THR A 37 10.71 -5.14 -9.39
C THR A 37 9.50 -5.87 -9.98
N VAL A 38 8.43 -5.93 -9.19
CA VAL A 38 7.10 -6.35 -9.63
C VAL A 38 6.29 -5.08 -9.88
N PRO A 39 5.98 -4.74 -11.14
CA PRO A 39 5.24 -3.53 -11.46
C PRO A 39 3.82 -3.59 -10.94
N THR A 40 3.26 -2.41 -10.68
CA THR A 40 1.85 -2.23 -10.29
C THR A 40 1.14 -1.44 -11.37
N ARG A 41 -0.06 -1.91 -11.75
CA ARG A 41 -0.96 -1.26 -12.69
C ARG A 41 -2.30 -0.98 -12.01
N LEU A 42 -2.83 0.22 -12.23
CA LEU A 42 -4.18 0.58 -11.81
C LEU A 42 -5.20 -0.02 -12.78
N ASP A 43 -6.24 -0.64 -12.24
CA ASP A 43 -7.34 -1.21 -13.02
C ASP A 43 -8.64 -1.11 -12.23
N ALA A 44 -9.43 -0.10 -12.57
CA ALA A 44 -10.71 0.17 -11.92
C ALA A 44 -11.78 -0.92 -12.18
N GLU A 45 -11.57 -1.75 -13.21
CA GLU A 45 -12.51 -2.79 -13.64
C GLU A 45 -12.15 -4.17 -13.07
N SER A 46 -10.97 -4.33 -12.46
CA SER A 46 -10.60 -5.57 -11.78
C SER A 46 -11.60 -5.90 -10.66
N PRO A 47 -12.15 -7.12 -10.58
CA PRO A 47 -13.13 -7.45 -9.53
C PRO A 47 -12.50 -7.51 -8.12
N LEU A 48 -11.19 -7.76 -8.03
CA LEU A 48 -10.45 -7.76 -6.76
C LEU A 48 -9.84 -6.38 -6.48
N LEU A 49 -9.76 -6.03 -5.20
CA LEU A 49 -9.01 -4.88 -4.71
C LEU A 49 -7.56 -4.93 -5.15
N VAL A 50 -6.93 -6.09 -4.98
CA VAL A 50 -5.56 -6.32 -5.43
C VAL A 50 -5.39 -7.78 -5.82
N THR A 51 -4.68 -8.01 -6.91
CA THR A 51 -4.33 -9.35 -7.38
C THR A 51 -3.05 -9.29 -8.20
N THR A 52 -2.52 -10.44 -8.59
CA THR A 52 -1.40 -10.54 -9.53
C THR A 52 -1.86 -11.25 -10.79
N LEU A 53 -1.57 -10.65 -11.95
CA LEU A 53 -1.71 -11.27 -13.26
C LEU A 53 -0.34 -11.54 -13.89
N MET A 54 -0.29 -12.50 -14.81
CA MET A 54 0.88 -12.73 -15.65
C MET A 54 0.69 -11.98 -16.97
N GLU A 55 1.47 -10.93 -17.18
CA GLU A 55 1.47 -10.14 -18.40
C GLU A 55 2.81 -10.38 -19.12
N ASN A 56 2.76 -10.93 -20.33
CA ASN A 56 3.97 -11.25 -21.12
C ASN A 56 5.01 -12.08 -20.34
N GLY A 57 4.54 -13.05 -19.53
CA GLY A 57 5.40 -13.92 -18.73
C GLY A 57 6.00 -13.27 -17.47
N ARG A 58 5.60 -12.03 -17.13
CA ARG A 58 6.03 -11.33 -15.92
C ARG A 58 4.85 -11.11 -14.97
N PRO A 59 5.05 -11.21 -13.64
CA PRO A 59 4.01 -10.86 -12.69
C PRO A 59 3.80 -9.33 -12.69
N THR A 60 2.55 -8.90 -12.75
CA THR A 60 2.11 -7.51 -12.54
C THR A 60 1.05 -7.50 -11.45
N ILE A 61 1.24 -6.67 -10.42
CA ILE A 61 0.20 -6.41 -9.42
C ILE A 61 -0.85 -5.49 -10.04
N VAL A 62 -2.10 -5.91 -9.99
CA VAL A 62 -3.25 -5.15 -10.44
C VAL A 62 -3.98 -4.64 -9.21
N TYR A 63 -4.13 -3.31 -9.10
CA TYR A 63 -4.81 -2.65 -7.99
C TYR A 63 -6.07 -1.93 -8.48
N ASN A 64 -7.22 -2.25 -7.87
CA ASN A 64 -8.47 -1.55 -8.12
C ASN A 64 -8.77 -0.53 -7.00
N PRO A 65 -8.63 0.78 -7.26
CA PRO A 65 -8.94 1.80 -6.27
C PRO A 65 -10.45 1.92 -5.94
N ARG A 66 -11.35 1.45 -6.82
CA ARG A 66 -12.81 1.49 -6.64
C ARG A 66 -13.37 0.26 -5.91
N ALA A 67 -12.59 -0.81 -5.79
CA ALA A 67 -13.02 -1.98 -5.04
C ALA A 67 -13.06 -1.64 -3.54
N LEU A 68 -14.10 -2.16 -2.86
CA LEU A 68 -14.30 -2.03 -1.42
C LEU A 68 -14.18 -0.57 -0.94
N PRO A 69 -15.03 0.36 -1.42
CA PRO A 69 -14.87 1.80 -1.23
C PRO A 69 -14.72 2.21 0.24
N ASP A 70 -15.38 1.50 1.15
CA ASP A 70 -15.40 1.83 2.59
C ASP A 70 -14.13 1.43 3.35
N LEU A 71 -13.15 0.80 2.69
CA LEU A 71 -11.88 0.48 3.33
C LEU A 71 -11.04 1.72 3.61
N THR A 72 -10.45 1.73 4.80
CA THR A 72 -9.44 2.72 5.19
C THR A 72 -8.19 2.60 4.33
N ASP A 73 -7.44 3.69 4.23
CA ASP A 73 -6.14 3.73 3.53
C ASP A 73 -5.15 2.71 4.08
N ALA A 74 -5.14 2.52 5.41
CA ALA A 74 -4.32 1.51 6.06
C ALA A 74 -4.71 0.08 5.66
N ALA A 75 -6.01 -0.23 5.56
CA ALA A 75 -6.49 -1.53 5.12
C ALA A 75 -6.16 -1.80 3.65
N ARG A 76 -6.30 -0.79 2.78
CA ARG A 76 -5.89 -0.88 1.36
C ARG A 76 -4.39 -1.12 1.23
N ALA A 77 -3.58 -0.35 1.95
CA ALA A 77 -2.14 -0.50 1.96
C ALA A 77 -1.71 -1.87 2.51
N PHE A 78 -2.39 -2.36 3.54
CA PHE A 78 -2.13 -3.67 4.10
C PHE A 78 -2.42 -4.79 3.09
N LEU A 79 -3.58 -4.76 2.42
CA LEU A 79 -3.94 -5.77 1.42
C LEU A 79 -3.03 -5.72 0.19
N TYR A 80 -2.60 -4.52 -0.23
CA TYR A 80 -1.57 -4.39 -1.26
C TYR A 80 -0.23 -4.99 -0.81
N ALA A 81 0.21 -4.66 0.41
CA ALA A 81 1.45 -5.18 0.98
C ALA A 81 1.40 -6.71 1.15
N HIS A 82 0.23 -7.28 1.44
CA HIS A 82 -0.02 -8.72 1.42
C HIS A 82 0.26 -9.32 0.04
N GLU A 83 -0.31 -8.78 -1.04
CA GLU A 83 -0.07 -9.32 -2.38
C GLU A 83 1.40 -9.16 -2.79
N CYS A 84 2.04 -8.05 -2.41
CA CYS A 84 3.49 -7.88 -2.60
C CYS A 84 4.32 -8.91 -1.81
N ALA A 85 3.92 -9.20 -0.56
CA ALA A 85 4.61 -10.18 0.28
C ALA A 85 4.67 -11.55 -0.38
N ARG A 86 3.62 -11.94 -1.11
CA ARG A 86 3.59 -13.23 -1.82
C ARG A 86 4.72 -13.34 -2.84
N HIS A 87 5.01 -12.26 -3.56
CA HIS A 87 6.16 -12.18 -4.46
C HIS A 87 7.49 -12.22 -3.70
N ASN A 88 7.60 -11.43 -2.63
CA ASN A 88 8.82 -11.32 -1.84
C ASN A 88 9.19 -12.65 -1.17
N LEU A 89 8.19 -13.37 -0.67
CA LEU A 89 8.32 -14.68 -0.04
C LEU A 89 8.46 -15.83 -1.06
N GLY A 90 8.41 -15.54 -2.37
CA GLY A 90 8.49 -16.55 -3.42
C GLY A 90 7.34 -17.56 -3.38
N GLN A 91 6.17 -17.16 -2.87
CA GLN A 91 5.02 -18.05 -2.76
C GLN A 91 4.50 -18.39 -4.15
N ALA A 92 4.23 -19.68 -4.38
CA ALA A 92 3.62 -20.12 -5.62
C ALA A 92 2.25 -19.45 -5.84
N ARG A 93 1.93 -19.16 -7.09
CA ARG A 93 0.72 -18.39 -7.45
C ARG A 93 -0.56 -19.07 -6.97
N ASP A 94 -0.59 -20.38 -7.05
CA ASP A 94 -1.64 -21.33 -6.67
C ASP A 94 -1.61 -21.72 -5.19
N ALA A 95 -0.51 -21.48 -4.48
CA ALA A 95 -0.43 -21.69 -3.03
C ALA A 95 -1.19 -20.59 -2.27
N ARG A 96 -2.52 -20.75 -2.21
CA ARG A 96 -3.48 -19.86 -1.54
C ARG A 96 -4.01 -20.46 -0.22
N THR A 97 -3.16 -21.14 0.53
CA THR A 97 -3.55 -21.72 1.82
C THR A 97 -3.66 -20.62 2.89
N GLU A 98 -4.37 -20.89 3.98
CA GLU A 98 -4.41 -19.95 5.11
C GLU A 98 -3.01 -19.70 5.69
N ALA A 99 -2.16 -20.71 5.75
CA ALA A 99 -0.79 -20.57 6.23
C ALA A 99 0.07 -19.65 5.34
N SER A 100 -0.03 -19.76 4.01
CA SER A 100 0.69 -18.85 3.11
C SER A 100 0.13 -17.42 3.21
N ALA A 101 -1.20 -17.29 3.35
CA ALA A 101 -1.85 -16.01 3.55
C ALA A 101 -1.42 -15.34 4.87
N GLN A 102 -1.36 -16.09 5.98
CA GLN A 102 -0.89 -15.58 7.27
C GLN A 102 0.58 -15.12 7.21
N ALA A 103 1.44 -15.86 6.51
CA ALA A 103 2.83 -15.43 6.31
C ALA A 103 2.92 -14.10 5.53
N ALA A 104 2.08 -13.94 4.50
CA ALA A 104 1.97 -12.71 3.74
C ALA A 104 1.37 -11.56 4.57
N ASP A 105 0.40 -11.84 5.46
CA ASP A 105 -0.17 -10.87 6.39
C ASP A 105 0.89 -10.31 7.33
N CYS A 106 1.70 -11.18 7.95
CA CYS A 106 2.75 -10.74 8.86
C CYS A 106 3.85 -9.95 8.16
N TRP A 107 4.21 -10.33 6.93
CA TRP A 107 5.14 -9.55 6.14
C TRP A 107 4.54 -8.19 5.76
N GLY A 108 3.26 -8.16 5.36
CA GLY A 108 2.53 -6.94 5.02
C GLY A 108 2.46 -5.96 6.19
N LEU A 109 2.09 -6.45 7.39
CA LEU A 109 2.10 -5.68 8.63
C LEU A 109 3.49 -5.09 8.90
N ALA A 110 4.54 -5.92 8.83
CA ALA A 110 5.91 -5.48 9.07
C ALA A 110 6.36 -4.41 8.05
N THR A 111 5.87 -4.47 6.80
CA THR A 111 6.13 -3.44 5.79
C THR A 111 5.49 -2.11 6.14
N LEU A 112 4.22 -2.11 6.57
CA LEU A 112 3.53 -0.89 7.00
C LEU A 112 4.15 -0.30 8.27
N GLN A 113 4.64 -1.14 9.18
CA GLN A 113 5.36 -0.68 10.37
C GLN A 113 6.72 -0.06 10.01
N ARG A 114 7.49 -0.68 9.10
CA ARG A 114 8.79 -0.16 8.63
C ARG A 114 8.66 1.16 7.86
N SER A 115 7.59 1.35 7.08
CA SER A 115 7.34 2.63 6.41
C SER A 115 6.88 3.73 7.37
N GLY A 116 6.55 3.38 8.61
CA GLY A 116 5.98 4.29 9.59
C GLY A 116 4.49 4.60 9.35
N MET A 117 3.84 3.92 8.41
CA MET A 117 2.40 4.08 8.17
C MET A 117 1.57 3.57 9.34
N LEU A 118 2.03 2.50 10.01
CA LEU A 118 1.44 2.00 11.26
C LEU A 118 2.45 2.14 12.40
N ARG A 119 2.03 2.80 13.47
CA ARG A 119 2.87 3.03 14.66
C ARG A 119 2.09 2.66 15.92
N GLY A 120 2.71 1.81 16.75
CA GLY A 120 2.12 1.35 18.02
C GLY A 120 0.99 0.32 17.85
N ASP A 121 0.66 -0.34 18.95
CA ASP A 121 -0.27 -1.47 18.98
C ASP A 121 -1.73 -1.06 18.74
N GLU A 122 -2.09 0.19 19.08
CA GLU A 122 -3.42 0.75 18.82
C GLU A 122 -3.70 0.85 17.32
N ALA A 123 -2.73 1.33 16.53
CA ALA A 123 -2.87 1.42 15.08
C ALA A 123 -2.99 0.03 14.43
N VAL A 124 -2.27 -0.97 14.96
CA VAL A 124 -2.38 -2.37 14.50
C VAL A 124 -3.76 -2.94 14.84
N SER A 125 -4.25 -2.67 16.04
CA SER A 125 -5.57 -3.10 16.50
C SER A 125 -6.69 -2.45 15.66
N ALA A 126 -6.58 -1.15 15.36
CA ALA A 126 -7.51 -0.44 14.49
C ALA A 126 -7.50 -1.00 13.06
N LEU A 127 -6.31 -1.30 12.51
CA LEU A 127 -6.20 -2.00 11.22
C LEU A 127 -6.94 -3.35 11.28
N GLN A 128 -6.65 -4.19 12.27
CA GLN A 128 -7.27 -5.50 12.38
C GLN A 128 -8.80 -5.43 12.47
N SER A 129 -9.33 -4.51 13.28
CA SER A 129 -10.77 -4.28 13.38
C SER A 129 -11.39 -3.82 12.06
N SER A 130 -10.65 -3.11 11.21
CA SER A 130 -11.10 -2.70 9.89
C SER A 130 -11.09 -3.83 8.84
N LEU A 131 -10.37 -4.93 9.09
CA LEU A 131 -10.27 -6.09 8.20
C LEU A 131 -11.37 -7.14 8.47
N ALA A 132 -12.60 -6.65 8.66
CA ALA A 132 -13.78 -7.47 8.83
C ALA A 132 -14.63 -7.41 7.55
N PHE A 133 -14.74 -8.53 6.84
CA PHE A 133 -15.40 -8.60 5.54
C PHE A 133 -16.63 -9.51 5.58
N THR A 134 -17.71 -9.07 4.93
CA THR A 134 -18.85 -9.94 4.62
C THR A 134 -18.45 -11.03 3.61
N PRO A 135 -19.23 -12.12 3.48
CA PRO A 135 -18.99 -13.14 2.45
C PRO A 135 -18.87 -12.56 1.03
N GLN A 136 -19.67 -11.52 0.71
CA GLN A 136 -19.63 -10.86 -0.59
C GLN A 136 -18.39 -9.99 -0.76
N GLN A 137 -17.93 -9.31 0.29
CA GLN A 137 -16.70 -8.52 0.24
C GLN A 137 -15.47 -9.41 0.08
N TRP A 138 -15.47 -10.59 0.69
CA TRP A 138 -14.39 -11.57 0.55
C TRP A 138 -14.11 -11.98 -0.89
N LEU A 139 -15.10 -11.95 -1.78
CA LEU A 139 -14.91 -12.19 -3.22
C LEU A 139 -13.99 -11.15 -3.90
N ARG A 140 -13.72 -10.02 -3.23
CA ARG A 140 -12.87 -8.94 -3.73
C ARG A 140 -11.53 -8.82 -2.98
N VAL A 141 -11.31 -9.63 -1.94
CA VAL A 141 -10.10 -9.62 -1.10
C VAL A 141 -9.13 -10.70 -1.59
N PRO A 142 -7.80 -10.47 -1.56
CA PRO A 142 -6.83 -11.49 -1.95
C PRO A 142 -6.81 -12.71 -1.00
N GLY A 143 -6.73 -13.89 -1.60
CA GLY A 143 -6.55 -15.15 -0.88
C GLY A 143 -7.85 -15.74 -0.30
N PRO A 144 -7.75 -16.80 0.52
CA PRO A 144 -8.91 -17.41 1.14
C PRO A 144 -9.50 -16.51 2.23
N ALA A 145 -10.81 -16.65 2.44
CA ALA A 145 -11.49 -16.04 3.58
C ALA A 145 -10.92 -16.60 4.89
N ARG A 146 -10.51 -15.70 5.80
CA ARG A 146 -9.84 -16.06 7.06
C ARG A 146 -10.02 -14.96 8.10
N GLY A 147 -9.68 -15.23 9.35
CA GLY A 147 -9.43 -14.19 10.34
C GLY A 147 -8.04 -13.56 10.17
N PHE A 148 -7.91 -12.27 10.44
CA PHE A 148 -6.62 -11.60 10.53
C PHE A 148 -6.17 -11.58 11.99
N ALA A 149 -5.08 -12.28 12.30
CA ALA A 149 -4.47 -12.32 13.64
C ALA A 149 -3.13 -11.59 13.62
N LEU A 150 -3.18 -10.28 13.38
CA LEU A 150 -2.01 -9.40 13.24
C LEU A 150 -1.23 -9.28 14.54
N GLU A 151 -1.89 -9.40 15.69
CA GLU A 151 -1.25 -9.42 17.00
C GLU A 151 -0.34 -10.64 17.22
N ARG A 152 -0.55 -11.71 16.46
CA ARG A 152 0.25 -12.94 16.51
C ARG A 152 1.45 -12.90 15.57
N CYS A 153 1.55 -11.88 14.74
CA CYS A 153 2.71 -11.73 13.90
C CYS A 153 3.95 -11.47 14.76
N PRO A 154 5.10 -12.07 14.43
CA PRO A 154 6.35 -11.73 15.10
C PRO A 154 6.50 -10.22 15.08
N THR A 155 6.82 -9.62 16.24
CA THR A 155 7.13 -8.18 16.28
C THR A 155 8.15 -7.91 15.19
N ALA A 156 7.83 -6.96 14.32
CA ALA A 156 8.76 -6.57 13.27
C ALA A 156 10.06 -6.22 13.97
N ARG A 157 11.06 -7.09 13.84
CA ARG A 157 12.41 -6.76 14.29
C ARG A 157 12.70 -5.45 13.60
N VAL A 158 12.93 -4.40 14.39
CA VAL A 158 13.48 -3.13 13.91
C VAL A 158 14.51 -3.52 12.86
N ALA A 159 14.30 -3.08 11.62
CA ALA A 159 15.15 -3.47 10.51
C ALA A 159 16.60 -3.35 10.99
N THR A 160 17.39 -4.42 10.80
CA THR A 160 18.83 -4.41 11.05
C THR A 160 19.34 -3.04 10.61
N PRO A 161 20.06 -2.27 11.46
CA PRO A 161 20.33 -0.88 11.18
C PRO A 161 20.84 -0.75 9.75
N SER A 162 19.96 -0.20 8.90
CA SER A 162 20.24 0.03 7.51
C SER A 162 21.52 0.84 7.44
N ASN A 163 22.48 0.43 6.61
CA ASN A 163 23.75 1.13 6.47
C ASN A 163 23.47 2.64 6.33
N PRO A 164 23.86 3.48 7.30
CA PRO A 164 23.50 4.89 7.30
C PRO A 164 23.96 5.60 6.01
N ARG A 165 25.06 5.12 5.42
CA ARG A 165 25.59 5.63 4.15
C ARG A 165 24.73 5.21 2.97
N TRP A 166 24.20 3.99 2.96
CA TRP A 166 23.24 3.54 1.95
C TRP A 166 21.96 4.37 2.03
N ASN A 167 21.39 4.52 3.23
CA ASN A 167 20.18 5.33 3.44
C ASN A 167 20.35 6.76 2.95
N GLN A 168 21.42 7.42 3.37
CA GLN A 168 21.68 8.80 2.97
C GLN A 168 21.95 8.93 1.47
N CYS A 169 22.49 7.88 0.84
CA CYS A 169 22.65 7.83 -0.61
C CYS A 169 21.29 7.72 -1.31
N VAL A 170 20.47 6.73 -0.95
CA VAL A 170 19.15 6.52 -1.58
C VAL A 170 18.21 7.69 -1.32
N HIS A 171 18.26 8.31 -0.13
CA HIS A 171 17.47 9.51 0.15
C HIS A 171 17.83 10.66 -0.80
N ARG A 172 19.12 10.91 -1.05
CA ARG A 172 19.55 11.92 -2.03
C ARG A 172 19.10 11.58 -3.46
N CYS A 173 19.12 10.30 -3.84
CA CYS A 173 18.57 9.87 -5.12
C CYS A 173 17.06 10.14 -5.20
N GLY A 174 16.33 9.88 -4.11
CA GLY A 174 14.90 10.17 -4.00
C GLY A 174 14.58 11.67 -4.07
N ASP A 175 15.39 12.52 -3.41
CA ASP A 175 15.22 13.98 -3.45
C ASP A 175 15.39 14.52 -4.89
N GLN A 176 16.36 13.97 -5.64
CA GLN A 176 16.55 14.31 -7.05
C GLN A 176 15.34 13.88 -7.91
N LEU A 177 14.80 12.67 -7.66
CA LEU A 177 13.60 12.21 -8.34
C LEU A 177 12.41 13.13 -8.05
N PHE A 178 12.22 13.51 -6.79
CA PHE A 178 11.15 14.41 -6.37
C PHE A 178 11.21 15.76 -7.09
N HIS A 179 12.40 16.36 -7.22
CA HIS A 179 12.57 17.61 -7.94
C HIS A 179 12.46 17.46 -9.47
N CYS A 180 12.80 16.30 -10.02
CA CYS A 180 12.72 16.02 -11.46
C CYS A 180 11.27 15.75 -11.92
N GLY A 181 10.46 15.09 -11.09
CA GLY A 181 9.10 14.64 -11.40
C GLY A 181 9.03 13.18 -11.87
N HIS A 182 7.86 12.74 -12.35
CA HIS A 182 7.56 11.32 -12.63
C HIS A 182 7.80 10.87 -14.08
N SER A 183 8.63 11.57 -14.84
CA SER A 183 8.94 11.16 -16.22
C SER A 183 9.79 9.88 -16.26
N ALA A 184 9.70 9.12 -17.35
CA ALA A 184 10.51 7.92 -17.53
C ALA A 184 12.03 8.20 -17.50
N SER A 185 12.46 9.40 -17.89
CA SER A 185 13.87 9.82 -17.74
C SER A 185 14.25 10.06 -16.30
N CYS A 186 13.40 10.72 -15.50
CA CYS A 186 13.64 10.94 -14.08
C CYS A 186 13.74 9.60 -13.32
N GLN A 187 12.86 8.65 -13.63
CA GLN A 187 12.89 7.32 -13.03
C GLN A 187 14.19 6.57 -13.38
N ARG A 188 14.62 6.58 -14.65
CA ARG A 188 15.90 5.97 -15.04
C ARG A 188 17.10 6.58 -14.33
N SER A 189 17.10 7.90 -14.12
CA SER A 189 18.14 8.59 -13.38
C SER A 189 18.16 8.18 -11.91
N TYR A 190 17.00 8.03 -11.28
CA TYR A 190 16.87 7.49 -9.93
C TYR A 190 17.42 6.07 -9.83
N ASP A 191 17.01 5.18 -10.73
CA ASP A 191 17.43 3.77 -10.72
C ASP A 191 18.97 3.65 -10.85
N ALA A 192 19.57 4.45 -11.73
CA ALA A 192 21.03 4.52 -11.90
C ALA A 192 21.74 5.07 -10.65
N CYS A 193 21.19 6.11 -10.01
CA CYS A 193 21.71 6.69 -8.77
C CYS A 193 21.68 5.67 -7.63
N GLN A 194 20.53 5.01 -7.43
CA GLN A 194 20.35 4.00 -6.39
C GLN A 194 21.31 2.82 -6.56
N ALA A 195 21.55 2.37 -7.80
CA ALA A 195 22.46 1.27 -8.11
C ALA A 195 23.92 1.58 -7.73
N ALA A 196 24.31 2.86 -7.68
CA ALA A 196 25.64 3.31 -7.29
C ALA A 196 25.82 3.46 -5.77
N CYS A 197 24.77 3.28 -4.96
CA CYS A 197 24.85 3.47 -3.52
C CYS A 197 25.72 2.42 -2.82
N PRO A 198 26.55 2.82 -1.83
CA PRO A 198 27.43 1.90 -1.11
C PRO A 198 26.58 0.94 -0.29
N ARG A 199 26.82 -0.37 -0.44
CA ARG A 199 26.18 -1.42 0.35
C ARG A 199 26.76 -1.49 1.76
#